data_AF-A0A835YXX0-F1
#
_entry.id   AF-A0A835YXX0-F1
#
_cell.length_a   1.000
_cell.length_b   1.000
_cell.length_c   1.000
_cell.angle_alpha   90.00
_cell.angle_beta   90.00
_cell.angle_gamma   90.00
#
_symmetry.space_group_name_H-M   'P 1'
#
loop_
_entity.id
_entity.type
_entity.pdbx_description
1 polymer ?
#
loop_
_entity_poly.entity_id
_entity_poly.type
_entity_poly.pdbx_seq_one_letter_code
_entity_poly.pdbx_strand_id
1 'polypeptide(L)'
;FIKDWMMDEDVRTYDCLDFLPPPLQCPSNVYNCYYGLAVARLPAAAPTDVEDLHGHVLPFMRDIMCNGNDAVYQYVQKDLANRVQQPGKKTNVALSFLGDEGVGKNFVVNHIYVPLMGKSMCSKAADLEHSLFGRFSCPGRNNLLVCLDEIRPAEMARYYDQLMDLITAEMSQGEIK
;
A
#
# COMPACT_ATOMS: atom_id res chain seq x y z
N PHE A 1 -10.52 -33.83 16.61
CA PHE A 1 -10.04 -32.57 16.02
C PHE A 1 -9.25 -31.71 17.01
N ILE A 2 -9.86 -31.01 17.97
CA ILE A 2 -9.11 -30.12 18.90
C ILE A 2 -8.05 -30.88 19.71
N LYS A 3 -8.41 -32.07 20.22
CA LYS A 3 -7.47 -32.93 20.97
C LYS A 3 -6.29 -33.40 20.11
N ASP A 4 -6.56 -33.74 18.85
CA ASP A 4 -5.54 -34.20 17.91
C ASP A 4 -4.60 -33.05 17.52
N TRP A 5 -5.12 -31.82 17.37
CA TRP A 5 -4.32 -30.62 17.10
C TRP A 5 -3.43 -30.21 18.29
N MET A 6 -3.92 -30.37 19.52
CA MET A 6 -3.12 -30.10 20.72
C MET A 6 -2.03 -31.15 20.98
N MET A 7 -2.13 -32.33 20.37
CA MET A 7 -1.17 -33.43 20.49
C MET A 7 -0.18 -33.48 19.32
N ASP A 8 -0.32 -32.57 18.36
CA ASP A 8 0.58 -32.48 17.20
C ASP A 8 1.90 -31.82 17.63
N GLU A 9 2.98 -32.60 17.64
CA GLU A 9 4.33 -32.12 17.99
C GLU A 9 4.90 -31.14 16.94
N ASP A 10 4.35 -31.14 15.72
CA ASP A 10 4.75 -30.25 14.63
C ASP A 10 3.90 -28.96 14.58
N VAL A 11 3.04 -28.72 15.58
CA VAL A 11 2.19 -27.53 15.62
C VAL A 11 3.04 -26.26 15.68
N ARG A 12 2.86 -25.41 14.68
CA ARG A 12 3.55 -24.12 14.63
C ARG A 12 3.00 -23.19 15.70
N THR A 13 3.87 -22.74 16.58
CA THR A 13 3.58 -21.76 17.63
C THR A 13 4.41 -20.50 17.38
N TYR A 14 3.78 -19.34 17.59
CA TYR A 14 4.38 -18.02 17.41
C TYR A 14 3.95 -17.14 18.59
N ASP A 15 4.82 -16.23 18.99
CA ASP A 15 4.58 -15.31 20.11
C ASP A 15 3.63 -14.19 19.69
N CYS A 16 3.73 -13.73 18.44
CA CYS A 16 2.89 -12.68 17.89
C CYS A 16 2.74 -12.77 16.37
N LEU A 17 1.80 -11.97 15.85
CA LEU A 17 1.59 -11.73 14.43
C LEU A 17 2.19 -10.36 14.06
N ASP A 18 2.89 -10.28 12.93
CA ASP A 18 3.42 -9.01 12.43
C ASP A 18 3.38 -8.95 10.90
N PHE A 19 3.40 -7.76 10.32
CA PHE A 19 3.43 -7.55 8.87
C PHE A 19 4.82 -7.16 8.42
N LEU A 20 5.54 -8.13 7.87
CA LEU A 20 6.96 -8.00 7.54
C LEU A 20 7.19 -8.24 6.03
N PRO A 21 6.75 -7.31 5.15
CA PRO A 21 7.07 -7.35 3.74
C PRO A 21 8.58 -7.17 3.50
N PRO A 22 9.16 -7.81 2.46
CA PRO A 22 10.57 -7.64 2.11
C PRO A 22 10.94 -6.16 1.90
N PRO A 23 12.12 -5.69 2.35
CA PRO A 23 13.26 -6.49 2.82
C PRO A 23 13.26 -6.80 4.33
N LEU A 24 12.16 -6.55 5.05
CA LEU A 24 12.08 -6.86 6.48
C LEU A 24 12.28 -8.36 6.72
N GLN A 25 13.04 -8.69 7.76
CA GLN A 25 13.33 -10.06 8.14
C GLN A 25 12.31 -10.53 9.17
N CYS A 26 11.75 -11.72 8.97
CA CYS A 26 10.82 -12.33 9.92
C CYS A 26 11.58 -13.13 10.98
N PRO A 27 11.50 -12.76 12.27
CA PRO A 27 12.02 -13.59 13.35
C PRO A 27 11.29 -14.95 13.39
N SER A 28 11.95 -15.99 13.89
CA SER A 28 11.39 -17.35 13.93
C SER A 28 10.17 -17.50 14.83
N ASN A 29 10.04 -16.64 15.85
CA ASN A 29 8.94 -16.62 16.80
C ASN A 29 7.77 -15.71 16.38
N VAL A 30 7.84 -15.09 15.20
CA VAL A 30 6.81 -14.18 14.68
C VAL A 30 6.16 -14.80 13.44
N TYR A 31 4.84 -14.73 13.36
CA TYR A 31 4.13 -15.10 12.14
C TYR A 31 3.99 -13.89 11.22
N ASN A 32 4.58 -13.97 10.03
CA ASN A 32 4.46 -12.92 9.02
C ASN A 32 3.09 -12.94 8.34
N CYS A 33 2.33 -11.86 8.49
CA CYS A 33 1.05 -11.64 7.81
C CYS A 33 1.19 -11.15 6.37
N TYR A 34 2.40 -10.80 5.90
CA TYR A 34 2.63 -10.49 4.49
C TYR A 34 2.67 -11.77 3.65
N TYR A 35 1.80 -11.84 2.65
CA TYR A 35 1.63 -13.03 1.80
C TYR A 35 2.03 -12.79 0.33
N GLY A 36 2.76 -11.72 0.05
CA GLY A 36 3.18 -11.37 -1.32
C GLY A 36 2.21 -10.44 -2.04
N LEU A 37 2.74 -9.74 -3.05
CA LEU A 37 1.96 -8.88 -3.93
C LEU A 37 0.95 -9.69 -4.75
N ALA A 38 -0.20 -9.10 -5.03
CA ALA A 38 -1.22 -9.72 -5.89
C ALA A 38 -0.67 -10.01 -7.30
N VAL A 39 0.12 -9.10 -7.86
CA VAL A 39 0.71 -9.28 -9.20
C VAL A 39 1.63 -10.50 -9.29
N ALA A 40 2.32 -10.87 -8.21
CA ALA A 40 3.25 -12.00 -8.19
C ALA A 40 2.54 -13.36 -8.31
N ARG A 41 1.21 -13.38 -8.19
CA ARG A 41 0.36 -14.58 -8.30
C ARG A 41 -0.33 -14.70 -9.64
N LEU A 42 -0.20 -13.70 -10.51
CA LEU A 42 -0.76 -13.73 -11.85
C LEU A 42 0.08 -14.62 -12.76
N PRO A 43 -0.52 -15.22 -13.80
CA PRO A 43 0.25 -15.90 -14.84
C PRO A 43 1.21 -14.92 -15.51
N ALA A 44 2.23 -15.46 -16.18
CA ALA A 44 3.12 -14.65 -17.01
C ALA A 44 2.31 -13.85 -18.03
N ALA A 45 2.68 -12.57 -18.20
CA ALA A 45 2.03 -11.66 -19.13
C ALA A 45 2.04 -12.23 -20.55
N ALA A 46 0.88 -12.20 -21.21
CA ALA A 46 0.79 -12.48 -22.63
C ALA A 46 1.43 -11.33 -23.42
N PRO A 47 1.87 -11.55 -24.68
CA PRO A 47 2.39 -10.47 -25.53
C PRO A 47 1.42 -9.28 -25.65
N THR A 48 0.12 -9.56 -25.69
CA THR A 48 -0.94 -8.53 -25.72
C THR A 48 -0.96 -7.67 -24.46
N ASP A 49 -0.68 -8.23 -23.29
CA ASP A 49 -0.65 -7.46 -22.03
C ASP A 49 0.52 -6.47 -22.03
N VAL A 50 1.64 -6.84 -22.66
CA VAL A 50 2.80 -5.97 -22.84
C VAL A 50 2.47 -4.85 -23.82
N GLU A 51 1.78 -5.15 -24.92
CA GLU A 51 1.30 -4.15 -25.87
C GLU A 51 0.35 -3.15 -25.21
N ASP A 52 -0.62 -3.61 -24.42
CA ASP A 52 -1.56 -2.74 -23.69
C ASP A 52 -0.85 -1.86 -22.65
N LEU A 53 0.15 -2.40 -21.94
CA LEU A 53 0.97 -1.62 -21.02
C LEU A 53 1.67 -0.46 -21.75
N HIS A 54 2.32 -0.75 -22.87
CA HIS A 54 3.06 0.23 -23.65
C HIS A 54 2.16 1.20 -24.44
N GLY A 55 1.01 0.74 -24.91
CA GLY A 55 0.09 1.50 -25.76
C GLY A 55 -0.95 2.32 -25.00
N HIS A 56 -1.31 1.92 -23.78
CA HIS A 56 -2.38 2.55 -23.02
C HIS A 56 -1.96 3.00 -21.62
N VAL A 57 -1.37 2.12 -20.81
CA VAL A 57 -1.09 2.43 -19.40
C VAL A 57 0.04 3.45 -19.25
N LEU A 58 1.18 3.23 -19.91
CA LEU A 58 2.32 4.14 -19.83
C LEU A 58 2.02 5.53 -20.43
N PRO A 59 1.38 5.65 -21.62
CA PRO A 59 0.96 6.94 -22.14
C PRO A 59 -0.05 7.65 -21.23
N PHE A 60 -1.02 6.93 -20.66
CA PHE A 60 -1.96 7.51 -19.69
C PHE A 60 -1.23 8.07 -18.46
N MET A 61 -0.27 7.32 -17.90
CA MET A 61 0.53 7.79 -16.76
C MET A 61 1.36 9.04 -17.12
N ARG A 62 1.94 9.10 -18.32
CA ARG A 62 2.76 10.23 -18.75
C ARG A 62 1.91 11.45 -19.10
N ASP A 63 0.98 11.30 -20.02
CA ASP A 63 0.31 12.40 -20.69
C ASP A 63 -0.88 12.93 -19.87
N ILE A 64 -1.59 12.04 -19.18
CA ILE A 64 -2.77 12.42 -18.38
C ILE A 64 -2.39 12.67 -16.92
N MET A 65 -1.78 11.69 -16.25
CA MET A 65 -1.47 11.78 -14.82
C MET A 65 -0.31 12.74 -14.52
N CYS A 66 0.71 12.77 -15.37
CA CYS A 66 1.88 13.64 -15.20
C CYS A 66 1.84 14.88 -16.11
N ASN A 67 0.74 15.10 -16.83
CA ASN A 67 0.55 16.24 -17.75
C ASN A 67 1.72 16.42 -18.74
N GLY A 68 2.24 15.31 -19.28
CA GLY A 68 3.37 15.30 -20.20
C GLY A 68 4.73 15.67 -19.56
N ASN A 69 4.81 15.83 -18.23
CA ASN A 69 6.05 16.15 -17.55
C ASN A 69 6.90 14.89 -17.33
N ASP A 70 7.95 14.75 -18.13
CA ASP A 70 8.83 13.58 -18.11
C ASP A 70 9.55 13.38 -16.76
N ALA A 71 9.92 14.46 -16.05
CA ALA A 71 10.59 14.35 -14.76
C ALA A 71 9.64 13.80 -13.68
N VAL A 72 8.39 14.28 -13.66
CA VAL A 72 7.35 13.78 -12.74
C VAL A 72 6.99 12.35 -13.08
N TYR A 73 6.82 12.04 -14.36
CA TYR A 73 6.53 10.68 -14.83
C TYR A 73 7.61 9.68 -14.41
N GLN A 74 8.88 10.00 -14.65
CA GLN A 74 10.00 9.15 -14.21
C GLN A 74 10.04 8.97 -12.69
N TYR A 75 9.69 10.00 -11.93
CA TYR A 75 9.62 9.91 -10.47
C TYR A 75 8.52 8.95 -10.02
N VAL A 76 7.30 9.10 -10.55
CA VAL A 76 6.16 8.23 -10.24
C VAL A 76 6.47 6.77 -10.60
N GLN A 77 7.11 6.53 -11.75
CA GLN A 77 7.55 5.18 -12.13
C GLN A 77 8.55 4.59 -11.12
N LYS A 78 9.53 5.38 -10.67
CA LYS A 78 10.51 4.94 -9.67
C LYS A 78 9.87 4.70 -8.30
N ASP A 79 8.92 5.52 -7.88
CA ASP A 79 8.15 5.31 -6.64
C ASP A 79 7.37 4.00 -6.71
N LEU A 80 6.65 3.75 -7.81
CA LEU A 80 5.92 2.50 -8.03
C LEU A 80 6.87 1.29 -8.04
N ALA A 81 7.99 1.37 -8.76
CA ALA A 81 8.99 0.32 -8.80
C ALA A 81 9.56 0.03 -7.40
N ASN A 82 9.89 1.07 -6.62
CA ASN A 82 10.40 0.91 -5.26
C ASN A 82 9.37 0.23 -4.34
N ARG A 83 8.08 0.58 -4.44
CA ARG A 83 7.02 -0.07 -3.65
C ARG A 83 6.81 -1.54 -4.02
N VAL A 84 6.96 -1.89 -5.29
CA VAL A 84 6.83 -3.28 -5.76
C VAL A 84 8.06 -4.11 -5.39
N GLN A 85 9.26 -3.55 -5.54
CA GLN A 85 10.51 -4.27 -5.32
C GLN A 85 10.91 -4.33 -3.82
N GLN A 86 10.56 -3.30 -3.05
CA GLN A 86 10.91 -3.16 -1.63
C GLN A 86 9.67 -2.75 -0.80
N PRO A 87 8.60 -3.58 -0.76
CA PRO A 87 7.33 -3.22 -0.12
C PRO A 87 7.43 -2.88 1.38
N GLY A 88 8.41 -3.41 2.10
CA GLY A 88 8.67 -3.09 3.50
C GLY A 88 9.56 -1.88 3.74
N LYS A 89 10.05 -1.23 2.68
CA LYS A 89 10.78 0.02 2.80
C LYS A 89 9.81 1.19 2.59
N LYS A 90 9.63 2.01 3.63
CA LYS A 90 8.87 3.26 3.48
C LYS A 90 9.51 4.16 2.43
N THR A 91 8.66 4.76 1.60
CA THR A 91 9.10 5.74 0.58
C THR A 91 9.42 7.10 1.20
N ASN A 92 8.95 7.38 2.41
CA ASN A 92 9.01 8.69 3.08
C ASN A 92 8.39 9.81 2.24
N VAL A 93 7.49 9.44 1.33
CA VAL A 93 6.85 10.33 0.36
C VAL A 93 5.39 9.92 0.20
N ALA A 94 4.52 10.92 0.25
CA ALA A 94 3.13 10.81 -0.19
C ALA A 94 2.96 11.52 -1.54
N LEU A 95 2.41 10.81 -2.53
CA LEU A 95 2.04 11.41 -3.81
C LEU A 95 0.68 12.09 -3.68
N SER A 96 0.59 13.35 -4.12
CA SER A 96 -0.66 14.11 -4.17
C SER A 96 -1.09 14.30 -5.62
N PHE A 97 -2.32 13.86 -5.92
CA PHE A 97 -2.94 14.05 -7.23
C PHE A 97 -3.97 15.17 -7.13
N LEU A 98 -3.67 16.30 -7.75
CA LEU A 98 -4.53 17.49 -7.78
C LEU A 98 -5.07 17.67 -9.20
N GLY A 99 -6.36 17.95 -9.30
CA GLY A 99 -7.04 18.18 -10.58
C GLY A 99 -8.55 18.25 -10.36
N ASP A 100 -9.31 18.45 -11.44
CA ASP A 100 -10.77 18.51 -11.38
C ASP A 100 -11.40 17.14 -11.07
N GLU A 101 -12.66 17.14 -10.63
CA GLU A 101 -13.41 15.89 -10.47
C GLU A 101 -13.58 15.20 -11.83
N GLY A 102 -13.56 13.86 -11.86
CA GLY A 102 -13.71 13.09 -13.10
C GLY A 102 -12.45 12.94 -13.96
N VAL A 103 -11.31 13.56 -13.62
CA VAL A 103 -10.04 13.43 -14.39
C VAL A 103 -9.30 12.09 -14.18
N GLY A 104 -9.88 11.15 -13.42
CA GLY A 104 -9.30 9.81 -13.23
C GLY A 104 -8.30 9.67 -12.08
N LYS A 105 -8.28 10.58 -11.10
CA LYS A 105 -7.39 10.46 -9.90
C LYS A 105 -7.55 9.11 -9.18
N ASN A 106 -8.79 8.71 -8.94
CA ASN A 106 -9.12 7.41 -8.35
C ASN A 106 -8.87 6.24 -9.31
N PHE A 107 -8.86 6.48 -10.63
CA PHE A 107 -8.60 5.44 -11.61
C PHE A 107 -7.17 4.89 -11.46
N VAL A 108 -6.19 5.78 -11.33
CA VAL A 108 -4.78 5.40 -11.09
C VAL A 108 -4.66 4.50 -9.86
N VAL A 109 -5.24 4.91 -8.74
CA VAL A 109 -5.15 4.14 -7.49
C VAL A 109 -5.83 2.78 -7.65
N ASN A 110 -7.05 2.76 -8.17
CA ASN A 110 -7.88 1.55 -8.24
C ASN A 110 -7.44 0.54 -9.31
N HIS A 111 -6.83 0.99 -10.41
CA HIS A 111 -6.49 0.15 -11.55
C HIS A 111 -4.99 -0.09 -11.73
N ILE A 112 -4.12 0.70 -11.09
CA ILE A 112 -2.67 0.50 -11.14
C ILE A 112 -2.16 0.05 -9.77
N TYR A 113 -2.28 0.89 -8.75
CA TYR A 113 -1.66 0.61 -7.45
C TYR A 113 -2.32 -0.57 -6.71
N VAL A 114 -3.65 -0.55 -6.58
CA VAL A 114 -4.40 -1.57 -5.83
C VAL A 114 -4.26 -2.97 -6.45
N PRO A 115 -4.36 -3.17 -7.78
CA PRO A 115 -4.19 -4.49 -8.38
C PRO A 115 -2.75 -5.01 -8.28
N LEU A 116 -1.75 -4.12 -8.31
CA LEU A 116 -0.35 -4.52 -8.13
C LEU A 116 -0.08 -5.06 -6.72
N MET A 117 -0.54 -4.31 -5.71
CA MET A 117 -0.28 -4.64 -4.30
C MET A 117 -1.21 -5.74 -3.80
N GLY A 118 -2.51 -5.60 -4.04
CA GLY A 118 -3.56 -6.46 -3.51
C GLY A 118 -4.48 -5.67 -2.59
N LYS A 119 -5.79 -5.75 -2.86
CA LYS A 119 -6.83 -4.95 -2.19
C LYS A 119 -6.79 -5.04 -0.66
N SER A 120 -6.48 -6.21 -0.12
CA SER A 120 -6.41 -6.45 1.33
C SER A 120 -5.18 -5.85 2.03
N MET A 121 -4.21 -5.31 1.26
CA MET A 121 -3.07 -4.54 1.77
C MET A 121 -3.14 -3.06 1.37
N CYS A 122 -4.30 -2.61 0.87
CA CYS A 122 -4.54 -1.23 0.50
C CYS A 122 -5.75 -0.72 1.27
N SER A 123 -5.65 0.49 1.82
CA SER A 123 -6.78 1.14 2.50
C SER A 123 -7.11 2.46 1.86
N LYS A 124 -8.40 2.79 1.84
CA LYS A 124 -8.90 4.10 1.41
C LYS A 124 -9.49 4.80 2.63
N ALA A 125 -9.05 6.02 2.89
CA ALA A 125 -9.53 6.85 3.98
C ALA A 125 -10.20 8.10 3.40
N ALA A 126 -11.49 8.26 3.69
CA ALA A 126 -12.26 9.46 3.39
C ALA A 126 -12.49 10.34 4.63
N ASP A 127 -12.27 9.77 5.82
CA ASP A 127 -12.34 10.44 7.12
C ASP A 127 -11.12 10.00 7.92
N LEU A 128 -10.25 10.94 8.28
CA LEU A 128 -8.98 10.62 8.96
C LEU A 128 -9.22 10.14 10.39
N GLU A 129 -10.23 10.68 11.07
CA GLU A 129 -10.55 10.32 12.45
C GLU A 129 -11.09 8.89 12.53
N HIS A 130 -12.01 8.50 11.65
CA HIS A 130 -12.56 7.15 11.69
C HIS A 130 -11.66 6.11 11.03
N SER A 131 -10.94 6.48 9.96
CA SER A 131 -10.21 5.52 9.14
C SER A 131 -8.76 5.34 9.56
N LEU A 132 -8.14 6.37 10.14
CA LEU A 132 -6.70 6.36 10.41
C LEU A 132 -6.27 6.71 11.84
N PHE A 133 -6.97 7.58 12.57
CA PHE A 133 -6.47 8.05 13.87
C PHE A 133 -7.41 7.81 15.06
N GLY A 134 -8.56 7.20 14.80
CA GLY A 134 -9.57 6.92 15.81
C GLY A 134 -9.21 5.75 16.70
N ARG A 135 -9.79 5.71 17.90
CA ARG A 135 -9.55 4.66 18.91
C ARG A 135 -9.78 3.22 18.42
N PHE A 136 -10.60 3.02 17.39
CA PHE A 136 -10.90 1.72 16.79
C PHE A 136 -10.30 1.55 15.40
N SER A 137 -9.68 2.61 14.86
CA SER A 137 -8.97 2.50 13.60
C SER A 137 -7.71 1.68 13.85
N CYS A 138 -7.50 0.64 13.06
CA CYS A 138 -6.20 0.00 12.90
C CYS A 138 -5.59 0.55 11.60
N PRO A 139 -5.16 1.82 11.56
CA PRO A 139 -4.40 2.33 10.42
C PRO A 139 -3.18 1.42 10.22
N GLY A 140 -3.02 0.89 9.01
CA GLY A 140 -1.72 0.34 8.64
C GLY A 140 -1.35 -1.01 9.26
N ARG A 141 -2.25 -1.71 9.98
CA ARG A 141 -2.02 -3.14 10.21
C ARG A 141 -2.17 -3.84 8.87
N ASN A 142 -1.02 -4.25 8.33
CA ASN A 142 -0.88 -5.04 7.12
C ASN A 142 -1.13 -4.28 5.79
N ASN A 143 -0.89 -2.97 5.75
CA ASN A 143 -1.03 -2.18 4.52
C ASN A 143 0.30 -1.77 3.89
N LEU A 144 0.34 -1.75 2.56
CA LEU A 144 1.39 -1.18 1.72
C LEU A 144 1.02 0.21 1.17
N LEU A 145 -0.27 0.53 1.13
CA LEU A 145 -0.78 1.78 0.58
C LEU A 145 -2.00 2.28 1.37
N VAL A 146 -1.99 3.58 1.67
CA VAL A 146 -3.14 4.31 2.15
C VAL A 146 -3.46 5.41 1.14
N CYS A 147 -4.66 5.37 0.58
CA CYS A 147 -5.19 6.41 -0.30
C CYS A 147 -6.08 7.34 0.52
N LEU A 148 -5.69 8.61 0.60
CA LEU A 148 -6.53 9.66 1.17
C LEU A 148 -7.37 10.25 0.04
N ASP A 149 -8.69 10.10 0.10
CA ASP A 149 -9.59 10.60 -0.93
C ASP A 149 -10.56 11.60 -0.34
N GLU A 150 -10.77 12.72 -1.04
CA GLU A 150 -11.72 13.78 -0.67
C GLU A 150 -11.53 14.37 0.74
N ILE A 151 -10.31 14.29 1.30
CA ILE A 151 -10.01 14.90 2.60
C ILE A 151 -10.12 16.42 2.52
N ARG A 152 -10.94 16.99 3.39
CA ARG A 152 -11.12 18.45 3.47
C ARG A 152 -9.83 19.11 3.95
N PRO A 153 -9.42 20.27 3.40
CA PRO A 153 -8.20 20.96 3.82
C PRO A 153 -8.12 21.25 5.32
N ALA A 154 -9.24 21.63 5.94
CA ALA A 154 -9.30 21.89 7.38
C ALA A 154 -9.03 20.62 8.22
N GLU A 155 -9.46 19.46 7.74
CA GLU A 155 -9.22 18.17 8.39
C GLU A 155 -7.76 17.73 8.20
N MET A 156 -7.22 17.87 6.99
CA MET A 156 -5.81 17.60 6.72
C MET A 156 -4.88 18.46 7.59
N ALA A 157 -5.21 19.74 7.78
CA ALA A 157 -4.43 20.64 8.63
C ALA A 157 -4.47 20.22 10.10
N ARG A 158 -5.61 19.71 10.59
CA ARG A 158 -5.75 19.20 11.97
C ARG A 158 -4.88 17.98 12.24
N TYR A 159 -4.70 17.11 11.25
CA TYR A 159 -3.97 15.84 11.36
C TYR A 159 -2.58 15.89 10.71
N TYR A 160 -2.07 17.08 10.37
CA TYR A 160 -0.84 17.24 9.58
C TYR A 160 0.36 16.51 10.19
N ASP A 161 0.64 16.74 11.47
CA ASP A 161 1.78 16.12 12.16
C ASP A 161 1.66 14.59 12.17
N GLN A 162 0.45 14.07 12.41
CA GLN A 162 0.19 12.63 12.43
C GLN A 162 0.32 11.98 11.04
N LEU A 163 -0.05 12.71 9.98
CA LEU A 163 0.17 12.28 8.59
C LEU A 163 1.66 12.27 8.24
N MET A 164 2.40 13.30 8.67
CA MET A 164 3.85 13.37 8.47
C MET A 164 4.56 12.22 9.20
N ASP A 165 4.17 11.92 10.43
CA ASP A 165 4.65 10.76 11.18
C ASP A 165 4.29 9.45 10.46
N LEU A 166 3.07 9.30 9.94
CA LEU A 166 2.69 8.11 9.18
C LEU A 166 3.61 7.89 7.98
N ILE A 167 3.94 8.97 7.26
CA ILE A 167 4.79 8.95 6.07
C ILE A 167 6.25 8.63 6.43
N THR A 168 6.78 9.20 7.52
CA THR A 168 8.22 9.27 7.77
C THR A 168 8.72 8.43 8.95
N ALA A 169 7.87 8.08 9.91
CA ALA A 169 8.29 7.38 11.12
C ALA A 169 8.80 5.97 10.80
N GLU A 170 9.95 5.60 11.37
CA GLU A 170 10.53 4.26 11.20
C GLU A 170 9.72 3.18 11.94
N MET A 171 9.07 3.54 13.05
CA MET A 171 8.16 2.68 13.79
C MET A 171 6.83 3.40 14.03
N SER A 172 5.73 2.86 13.47
CA SER A 172 4.38 3.30 13.86
C SER A 172 4.05 2.69 15.21
N GLN A 173 3.71 3.51 16.21
CA GLN A 173 3.22 3.04 17.51
C GLN A 173 1.88 2.33 17.33
N GLY A 174 1.91 1.03 17.10
CA GLY A 174 0.76 0.16 17.26
C GLY A 174 0.77 -0.38 18.68
N GLU A 175 -0.09 0.13 19.56
CA GLU A 175 -0.35 -0.58 20.82
C GLU A 175 -0.95 -1.95 20.48
N ILE A 176 -0.24 -3.01 20.85
CA ILE A 176 -0.77 -4.37 20.94
C ILE A 176 -1.41 -4.45 22.32
N LYS A 177 -2.75 -4.45 22.38
CA LYS A 177 -3.51 -4.96 23.52
C LYS A 177 -4.12 -6.28 23.13
#